data_AF-A0A357CXH6-F1
#
_entry.id   AF-A0A357CXH6-F1
#
_cell.length_a   1.000
_cell.length_b   1.000
_cell.length_c   1.000
_cell.angle_alpha   90.00
_cell.angle_beta   90.00
_cell.angle_gamma   90.00
#
_symmetry.space_group_name_H-M   'P 1'
#
loop_
_entity.id
_entity.type
_entity.pdbx_description
1 polymer ?
#
loop_
_entity_poly.entity_id
_entity_poly.type
_entity_poly.pdbx_seq_one_letter_code
_entity_poly.pdbx_strand_id
1 'polypeptide(L)' 'MRVITGFAKGMKLAALEGEDTRPTSDRVKEGMFSAIQFDVHDN' A
#
# COMPACT_ATOMS: atom_id res chain seq x y z
N MET A 1 -7.74 4.95 -1.49
CA MET A 1 -6.60 4.06 -1.16
C MET A 1 -7.08 2.90 -0.31
N ARG A 2 -6.37 1.75 -0.28
CA ARG A 2 -6.66 0.65 0.67
C ARG A 2 -5.39 -0.08 1.11
N VAL A 3 -5.46 -0.74 2.26
CA VAL A 3 -4.43 -1.68 2.75
C VAL A 3 -4.50 -2.99 1.94
N ILE A 4 -3.35 -3.47 1.46
CA ILE A 4 -3.26 -4.59 0.49
C ILE A 4 -3.02 -5.95 1.17
N THR A 5 -2.21 -5.98 2.22
CA THR A 5 -1.81 -7.19 2.97
C THR A 5 -1.72 -6.91 4.48
N GLY A 6 -1.46 -7.93 5.29
CA GLY A 6 -1.32 -7.81 6.75
C GLY A 6 -2.64 -7.73 7.52
N PHE A 7 -2.54 -7.41 8.82
CA PHE A 7 -3.66 -7.41 9.77
C PHE A 7 -4.85 -6.53 9.34
N ALA A 8 -4.58 -5.35 8.79
CA ALA A 8 -5.62 -4.39 8.35
C ALA A 8 -6.03 -4.55 6.88
N LYS A 9 -5.74 -5.70 6.24
CA LYS A 9 -6.04 -5.93 4.82
C LYS A 9 -7.50 -5.58 4.48
N GLY A 10 -7.68 -4.81 3.40
CA GLY A 10 -8.99 -4.37 2.93
C GLY A 10 -9.52 -3.10 3.59
N MET A 11 -8.86 -2.59 4.63
CA MET A 11 -9.20 -1.30 5.23
C MET A 11 -9.08 -0.18 4.18
N LYS A 12 -10.17 0.56 4.01
CA LYS A 12 -10.23 1.73 3.13
C LYS A 12 -9.54 2.91 3.80
N LEU A 13 -8.74 3.64 3.04
CA LEU A 13 -8.03 4.84 3.46
C LEU A 13 -8.50 6.01 2.60
N ALA A 14 -8.71 7.16 3.26
CA ALA A 14 -8.89 8.42 2.55
C ALA A 14 -7.66 8.69 1.68
N ALA A 15 -7.89 9.17 0.46
CA ALA A 15 -6.85 9.64 -0.43
C ALA A 15 -7.15 11.10 -0.77
N LEU A 16 -6.11 11.85 -1.09
CA LEU A 16 -6.29 13.20 -1.65
C LEU A 16 -7.04 13.09 -2.98
N GLU A 17 -7.85 14.09 -3.26
CA GLU A 17 -8.53 14.22 -4.55
C GLU A 17 -7.56 14.74 -5.62
N GLY A 18 -7.79 14.36 -6.87
CA GLY A 18 -7.02 14.83 -8.03
C GLY A 18 -6.15 13.76 -8.68
N GLU A 19 -5.97 13.88 -9.99
CA GLU A 19 -5.25 12.92 -10.85
C GLU A 19 -4.11 13.59 -11.64
N ASP A 20 -3.73 14.82 -11.26
CA ASP A 20 -2.69 15.61 -11.94
C ASP A 20 -1.27 15.10 -11.69
N THR A 21 -1.12 14.13 -10.78
CA THR A 21 0.15 13.49 -10.47
C THR A 21 0.03 11.98 -10.68
N ARG A 22 1.16 11.34 -10.98
CA ARG A 22 1.18 9.89 -11.19
C ARG A 22 0.74 9.17 -9.89
N PRO A 23 -0.31 8.33 -9.93
CA PRO A 23 -0.79 7.64 -8.75
C PRO A 23 0.12 6.47 -8.36
N THR A 24 0.07 6.08 -7.08
CA THR A 24 0.68 4.83 -6.61
C THR A 24 -0.36 3.71 -6.66
N SER A 25 -0.26 2.83 -7.67
CA SER A 25 -1.21 1.74 -7.84
C SER A 25 -1.04 0.65 -6.78
N ASP A 26 -2.09 -0.16 -6.59
CA ASP A 26 -2.06 -1.28 -5.66
C ASP A 26 -0.94 -2.29 -6.00
N ARG A 27 -0.68 -2.53 -7.29
CA ARG A 27 0.39 -3.41 -7.74
C ARG A 27 1.78 -2.89 -7.37
N VAL A 28 2.00 -1.58 -7.43
CA VAL A 28 3.27 -0.96 -7.01
C VAL A 28 3.47 -1.13 -5.50
N LYS A 29 2.42 -0.89 -4.70
CA LYS A 29 2.47 -1.10 -3.26
C LYS A 29 2.77 -2.56 -2.92
N GLU A 30 2.05 -3.50 -3.54
CA GLU A 30 2.26 -4.93 -3.32
C GLU A 30 3.70 -5.35 -3.66
N GLY A 31 4.21 -5.01 -4.85
CA GLY A 31 5.56 -5.36 -5.25
C GLY A 31 6.63 -4.76 -4.33
N MET A 32 6.45 -3.51 -3.89
CA MET A 32 7.37 -2.84 -2.98
C MET A 32 7.42 -3.52 -1.60
N PHE A 33 6.27 -3.82 -1.01
CA PHE A 33 6.22 -4.49 0.31
C PHE A 33 6.65 -5.95 0.26
N SER A 34 6.43 -6.64 -0.86
CA SER A 34 7.01 -7.98 -1.08
C SER A 34 8.54 -7.94 -1.15
N ALA A 35 9.12 -6.90 -1.75
CA ALA A 35 10.57 -6.77 -1.88
C ALA A 35 11.29 -6.58 -0.53
N ILE A 36 10.63 -5.94 0.44
CA ILE A 36 11.20 -5.65 1.77
C ILE A 36 10.63 -6.55 2.88
N GLN A 37 9.87 -7.60 2.54
CA GLN A 37 9.08 -8.37 3.51
C GLN A 37 9.90 -8.90 4.70
N PHE A 38 11.15 -9.27 4.47
CA PHE A 38 12.05 -9.83 5.50
C PHE A 38 12.81 -8.77 6.30
N ASP A 39 12.77 -7.52 5.85
CA ASP A 39 13.46 -6.39 6.48
C ASP A 39 12.53 -5.59 7.42
N VAL A 40 11.23 -5.87 7.38
CA VAL A 40 10.22 -5.23 8.21
C VAL A 40 9.96 -6.08 9.46
N HIS A 41 10.08 -5.47 10.65
CA HIS A 41 9.83 -6.13 11.93
C HIS A 41 8.35 -5.99 12.32
N ASP A 42 7.70 -7.10 12.71
CA ASP A 42 6.39 -7.08 13.36
C ASP A 42 6.62 -6.77 14.86
N ASN A 43 6.12 -5.61 15.31
CA ASN A 43 6.08 -5.21 16.73
C ASN A 43 4.72 -5.52 17.36
#